data_AF-A0A965HS48-F1
#
_entry.id   AF-A0A965HS48-F1
#
_cell.length_a   1.000
_cell.length_b   1.000
_cell.length_c   1.000
_cell.angle_alpha   90.00
_cell.angle_beta   90.00
_cell.angle_gamma   90.00
#
_symmetry.space_group_name_H-M   'P 1'
#
loop_
_entity.id
_entity.type
_entity.pdbx_description
1 polymer ?
#
loop_
_entity_poly.entity_id
_entity_poly.type
_entity_poly.pdbx_seq_one_letter_code
_entity_poly.pdbx_strand_id
1 'polypeptide(L)'
;MFATVLIPCAGMAPAAPTNTVEVGDPTIVREGDWYYVFSSGVGAAIRRSKDLVNWELLPPVFPADVPTWVREKIPSVTRIVWAPDILKFENKYYCYYSYSTGVGSQRSVIGLATAESLDPDKPGAAWKDQGLVVESTPNKDPYNAIDPAMVLDESGKPWLVWGSFWAGIYLAEIDPATGKLREGGKKHRLAANPAVNIEGAILRFHEGFYYLFVSHNDFKNYNVKVGRSKLITGPYMDRLGKPMTEGNGTPLIAAYGEIVGPGHCGVLLGECPWYDLLVHHVLMEGARDGRATRDLQVRPIFWAPDGWPLAGEVIQQTPPAPPKPLEGWWSHRVGFGDVHRILFRGN
;
A
#
# COMPACT_ATOMS: atom_id res chain seq x y z
N MET A 1 36.05 -30.14 16.04
CA MET A 1 35.23 -30.90 15.08
C MET A 1 33.84 -30.28 15.09
N PHE A 2 33.57 -29.34 14.18
CA PHE A 2 32.23 -28.76 14.05
C PHE A 2 31.52 -29.53 12.94
N ALA A 3 30.47 -30.27 13.30
CA ALA A 3 29.62 -30.95 12.34
C ALA A 3 28.75 -29.88 11.66
N THR A 4 29.12 -29.53 10.42
CA THR A 4 28.29 -28.74 9.52
C THR A 4 27.12 -29.62 9.08
N VAL A 5 25.94 -29.39 9.61
CA VAL A 5 24.69 -29.92 9.02
C VAL A 5 24.34 -29.00 7.86
N LEU A 6 24.69 -29.42 6.65
CA LEU A 6 24.17 -28.86 5.41
C LEU A 6 22.75 -29.42 5.22
N ILE A 7 21.73 -28.59 5.45
CA ILE A 7 20.37 -28.88 4.99
C ILE A 7 20.31 -28.52 3.49
N PRO A 8 19.74 -29.36 2.63
CA PRO A 8 19.70 -29.08 1.19
C PRO A 8 18.90 -27.82 0.92
N CYS A 9 19.43 -26.95 0.07
CA CYS A 9 18.66 -25.93 -0.62
C CYS A 9 17.77 -26.63 -1.66
N ALA A 10 16.73 -27.32 -1.20
CA ALA A 10 15.69 -27.82 -2.08
C ALA A 10 14.82 -26.62 -2.46
N GLY A 11 14.98 -26.15 -3.69
CA GLY A 11 14.11 -25.17 -4.30
C GLY A 11 12.71 -25.75 -4.43
N MET A 12 11.88 -25.59 -3.40
CA MET A 12 10.44 -25.53 -3.61
C MET A 12 10.14 -24.10 -4.05
N ALA A 13 9.62 -23.96 -5.28
CA ALA A 13 8.88 -22.75 -5.59
C ALA A 13 7.79 -22.60 -4.52
N PRO A 14 7.61 -21.41 -3.91
CA PRO A 14 6.53 -21.19 -2.96
C PRO A 14 5.21 -21.60 -3.61
N ALA A 15 4.43 -22.45 -2.92
CA ALA A 15 3.16 -22.94 -3.44
C ALA A 15 2.21 -21.76 -3.70
N ALA A 16 1.44 -21.84 -4.80
CA ALA A 16 0.42 -20.85 -5.09
C ALA A 16 -0.58 -20.76 -3.91
N PRO A 17 -0.98 -19.55 -3.48
CA PRO A 17 -1.91 -19.38 -2.38
C PRO A 17 -3.25 -20.06 -2.70
N THR A 18 -3.77 -20.87 -1.77
CA THR A 18 -5.00 -21.65 -1.97
C THR A 18 -6.27 -20.90 -1.59
N ASN A 19 -6.17 -19.89 -0.71
CA ASN A 19 -7.26 -19.02 -0.29
C ASN A 19 -7.01 -17.61 -0.84
N THR A 20 -7.24 -17.40 -2.13
CA THR A 20 -7.13 -16.06 -2.69
C THR A 20 -8.43 -15.28 -2.53
N VAL A 21 -8.32 -13.95 -2.52
CA VAL A 21 -9.47 -13.03 -2.60
C VAL A 21 -9.16 -11.92 -3.60
N GLU A 22 -10.12 -11.58 -4.44
CA GLU A 22 -9.95 -10.51 -5.44
C GLU A 22 -9.95 -9.14 -4.74
N VAL A 23 -8.79 -8.51 -4.71
CA VAL A 23 -8.50 -7.27 -4.00
C VAL A 23 -7.47 -6.50 -4.81
N GLY A 24 -7.93 -5.48 -5.55
CA GLY A 24 -7.05 -4.56 -6.24
C GLY A 24 -6.63 -3.43 -5.34
N ASP A 25 -5.35 -3.09 -5.32
CA ASP A 25 -4.84 -1.89 -4.63
C ASP A 25 -5.16 -1.90 -3.11
N PRO A 26 -4.74 -2.94 -2.36
CA PRO A 26 -5.07 -3.07 -0.94
C PRO A 26 -4.34 -2.05 -0.07
N THR A 27 -5.07 -1.46 0.87
CA THR A 27 -4.52 -0.88 2.11
C THR A 27 -5.01 -1.70 3.31
N ILE A 28 -4.35 -1.60 4.46
CA ILE A 28 -4.67 -2.38 5.66
C ILE A 28 -4.65 -1.51 6.93
N VAL A 29 -5.59 -1.78 7.83
CA VAL A 29 -5.67 -1.21 9.18
C VAL A 29 -6.23 -2.24 10.16
N ARG A 30 -6.01 -2.06 11.45
CA ARG A 30 -6.56 -2.93 12.50
C ARG A 30 -7.55 -2.16 13.39
N GLU A 31 -8.62 -2.83 13.78
CA GLU A 31 -9.52 -2.39 14.86
C GLU A 31 -9.85 -3.56 15.79
N GLY A 32 -9.40 -3.48 17.04
CA GLY A 32 -9.56 -4.59 17.99
C GLY A 32 -8.86 -5.85 17.50
N ASP A 33 -9.61 -6.95 17.34
CA ASP A 33 -9.10 -8.24 16.86
C ASP A 33 -9.21 -8.42 15.35
N TRP A 34 -9.70 -7.41 14.63
CA TRP A 34 -9.97 -7.49 13.21
C TRP A 34 -8.95 -6.67 12.41
N TYR A 35 -8.41 -7.30 11.38
CA TYR A 35 -7.71 -6.63 10.28
C TYR A 35 -8.73 -6.30 9.20
N TYR A 36 -8.64 -5.10 8.64
CA TYR A 36 -9.49 -4.62 7.56
C TYR A 36 -8.62 -4.29 6.36
N VAL A 37 -9.05 -4.73 5.18
CA VAL A 37 -8.46 -4.35 3.91
C VAL A 37 -9.48 -3.55 3.11
N PHE A 38 -9.06 -2.36 2.68
CA PHE A 38 -9.81 -1.53 1.75
C PHE A 38 -9.15 -1.64 0.38
N SER A 39 -9.95 -1.61 -0.68
CA SER A 39 -9.43 -1.88 -2.01
C SER A 39 -10.22 -1.16 -3.09
N SER A 40 -9.59 -1.00 -4.26
CA SER A 40 -10.28 -0.65 -5.50
C SER A 40 -11.48 -1.58 -5.71
N GLY A 41 -12.58 -1.00 -6.20
CA GLY A 41 -13.82 -1.72 -6.41
C GLY A 41 -15.05 -0.83 -6.30
N VAL A 42 -16.24 -1.43 -6.49
CA VAL A 42 -17.51 -0.71 -6.37
C VAL A 42 -17.62 -0.12 -4.96
N GLY A 43 -17.63 1.21 -4.87
CA GLY A 43 -17.83 1.95 -3.64
C GLY A 43 -16.70 1.89 -2.60
N ALA A 44 -15.48 1.47 -2.98
CA ALA A 44 -14.37 1.13 -2.08
C ALA A 44 -14.69 -0.12 -1.25
N ALA A 45 -14.26 -1.28 -1.76
CA ALA A 45 -14.58 -2.56 -1.15
C ALA A 45 -13.85 -2.74 0.18
N ILE A 46 -14.53 -3.33 1.16
CA ILE A 46 -13.99 -3.58 2.50
C ILE A 46 -14.07 -5.09 2.77
N ARG A 47 -12.97 -5.67 3.23
CA ARG A 47 -12.93 -7.02 3.79
C ARG A 47 -12.34 -6.99 5.18
N ARG A 48 -12.75 -7.91 6.06
CA ARG A 48 -12.10 -8.10 7.35
C ARG A 48 -11.69 -9.55 7.59
N SER A 49 -10.70 -9.73 8.47
CA SER A 49 -10.17 -11.02 8.87
C SER A 49 -9.61 -10.95 10.28
N LYS A 50 -9.68 -12.04 11.06
CA LYS A 50 -8.95 -12.17 12.33
C LYS A 50 -7.57 -12.78 12.15
N ASP A 51 -7.34 -13.44 11.03
CA ASP A 51 -6.29 -14.44 10.86
C ASP A 51 -5.42 -14.16 9.61
N LEU A 52 -5.78 -13.11 8.84
CA LEU A 52 -5.16 -12.62 7.60
C LEU A 52 -5.26 -13.55 6.40
N VAL A 53 -5.96 -14.68 6.56
CA VAL A 53 -6.08 -15.72 5.53
C VAL A 53 -7.54 -15.84 5.09
N ASN A 54 -8.46 -15.88 6.04
CA ASN A 54 -9.89 -15.99 5.79
C ASN A 54 -10.53 -14.61 5.91
N TRP A 55 -11.05 -14.12 4.78
CA TRP A 55 -11.58 -12.78 4.65
C TRP A 55 -13.09 -12.81 4.40
N GLU A 56 -13.84 -12.03 5.17
CA GLU A 56 -15.26 -11.78 4.92
C GLU A 56 -15.47 -10.42 4.25
N LEU A 57 -16.38 -10.36 3.28
CA LEU A 57 -16.75 -9.12 2.59
C LEU A 57 -17.75 -8.33 3.44
N LEU A 58 -17.50 -7.04 3.60
CA LEU A 58 -18.38 -6.10 4.28
C LEU A 58 -19.05 -5.16 3.27
N PRO A 59 -20.10 -4.41 3.68
CA PRO A 59 -20.57 -3.27 2.91
C PRO A 59 -19.42 -2.32 2.58
N PRO A 60 -19.31 -1.82 1.34
CA PRO A 60 -18.26 -0.88 0.95
C PRO A 60 -18.49 0.49 1.59
N VAL A 61 -17.51 1.41 1.48
CA VAL A 61 -17.64 2.79 1.99
C VAL A 61 -18.86 3.50 1.39
N PHE A 62 -19.11 3.29 0.10
CA PHE A 62 -20.24 3.84 -0.64
C PHE A 62 -21.15 2.71 -1.17
N PRO A 63 -22.07 2.18 -0.34
CA PRO A 63 -22.92 1.06 -0.74
C PRO A 63 -24.00 1.45 -1.76
N ALA A 64 -24.48 2.69 -1.71
CA ALA A 64 -25.53 3.20 -2.59
C ALA A 64 -24.97 3.61 -3.96
N ASP A 65 -24.51 4.85 -4.11
CA ASP A 65 -23.98 5.38 -5.36
C ASP A 65 -22.76 6.29 -5.13
N VAL A 66 -22.12 6.68 -6.22
CA VAL A 66 -21.04 7.67 -6.24
C VAL A 66 -21.52 8.98 -5.59
N PRO A 67 -20.72 9.63 -4.72
CA PRO A 67 -21.07 10.92 -4.15
C PRO A 67 -21.39 11.98 -5.22
N THR A 68 -22.42 12.79 -5.00
CA THR A 68 -22.93 13.74 -6.00
C THR A 68 -21.86 14.70 -6.51
N TRP A 69 -21.01 15.23 -5.63
CA TRP A 69 -19.93 16.15 -6.00
C TRP A 69 -18.92 15.51 -6.96
N VAL A 70 -18.70 14.19 -6.88
CA VAL A 70 -17.82 13.47 -7.82
C VAL A 70 -18.45 13.46 -9.20
N ARG A 71 -19.76 13.22 -9.31
CA ARG A 71 -20.49 13.24 -10.60
C ARG A 71 -20.50 14.63 -11.22
N GLU A 72 -20.59 15.68 -10.42
CA GLU A 72 -20.47 17.07 -10.89
C GLU A 72 -19.08 17.35 -11.48
N LYS A 73 -18.02 16.77 -10.88
CA LYS A 73 -16.63 16.94 -11.34
C LYS A 73 -16.24 15.99 -12.48
N ILE A 74 -16.87 14.81 -12.54
CA ILE A 74 -16.61 13.73 -13.50
C ILE A 74 -17.95 13.08 -13.88
N PRO A 75 -18.71 13.65 -14.83
CA PRO A 75 -20.04 13.13 -15.20
C PRO A 75 -20.04 11.68 -15.69
N SER A 76 -18.94 11.24 -16.32
CA SER A 76 -18.77 9.87 -16.85
C SER A 76 -18.27 8.85 -15.82
N VAL A 77 -18.16 9.22 -14.55
CA VAL A 77 -17.57 8.37 -13.51
C VAL A 77 -18.40 7.10 -13.29
N THR A 78 -17.69 5.98 -13.15
CA THR A 78 -18.30 4.71 -12.76
C THR A 78 -18.37 4.59 -11.24
N ARG A 79 -19.03 3.54 -10.71
CA ARG A 79 -19.05 3.27 -9.27
C ARG A 79 -17.72 2.76 -8.70
N ILE A 80 -16.71 2.53 -9.54
CA ILE A 80 -15.41 2.00 -9.13
C ILE A 80 -14.59 3.09 -8.47
N VAL A 81 -14.39 2.97 -7.17
CA VAL A 81 -13.39 3.74 -6.41
C VAL A 81 -12.02 3.13 -6.67
N TRP A 82 -11.01 3.97 -6.84
CA TRP A 82 -9.63 3.58 -7.10
C TRP A 82 -8.78 3.84 -5.85
N ALA A 83 -8.01 2.82 -5.46
CA ALA A 83 -6.93 2.86 -4.49
C ALA A 83 -7.26 3.67 -3.22
N PRO A 84 -8.27 3.27 -2.44
CA PRO A 84 -8.50 3.93 -1.16
C PRO A 84 -7.35 3.65 -0.19
N ASP A 85 -7.00 4.63 0.64
CA ASP A 85 -6.14 4.42 1.81
C ASP A 85 -6.89 4.76 3.09
N ILE A 86 -6.55 4.06 4.16
CA ILE A 86 -7.21 4.15 5.45
C ILE A 86 -6.17 4.35 6.56
N LEU A 87 -6.38 5.37 7.39
CA LEU A 87 -5.56 5.60 8.58
C LEU A 87 -6.47 6.02 9.73
N LYS A 88 -6.18 5.52 10.94
CA LYS A 88 -6.77 6.06 12.15
C LYS A 88 -6.05 7.34 12.55
N PHE A 89 -6.79 8.43 12.70
CA PHE A 89 -6.29 9.70 13.19
C PHE A 89 -7.26 10.22 14.26
N GLU A 90 -6.73 10.49 15.46
CA GLU A 90 -7.51 10.77 16.65
C GLU A 90 -8.55 9.66 16.92
N ASN A 91 -9.84 10.00 16.98
CA ASN A 91 -10.93 9.08 17.27
C ASN A 91 -11.68 8.59 16.01
N LYS A 92 -11.14 8.85 14.81
CA LYS A 92 -11.78 8.49 13.54
C LYS A 92 -10.84 7.77 12.60
N TYR A 93 -11.43 7.00 11.70
CA TYR A 93 -10.76 6.46 10.52
C TYR A 93 -11.01 7.40 9.34
N TYR A 94 -9.92 7.73 8.65
CA TYR A 94 -9.90 8.60 7.48
C TYR A 94 -9.65 7.74 6.26
N CYS A 95 -10.69 7.50 5.46
CA CYS A 95 -10.60 6.80 4.18
C CYS A 95 -10.46 7.84 3.08
N TYR A 96 -9.23 8.08 2.61
CA TYR A 96 -9.04 8.83 1.38
C TYR A 96 -9.30 7.90 0.19
N TYR A 97 -9.97 8.41 -0.83
CA TYR A 97 -10.38 7.60 -1.98
C TYR A 97 -10.28 8.40 -3.26
N SER A 98 -10.19 7.74 -4.41
CA SER A 98 -10.10 8.45 -5.68
C SER A 98 -11.06 7.95 -6.75
N TYR A 99 -11.37 8.85 -7.69
CA TYR A 99 -12.11 8.57 -8.91
C TYR A 99 -11.39 9.20 -10.09
N SER A 100 -11.41 8.51 -11.23
CA SER A 100 -10.85 8.98 -12.50
C SER A 100 -11.85 8.80 -13.63
N THR A 101 -11.72 9.59 -14.71
CA THR A 101 -12.49 9.34 -15.94
C THR A 101 -12.10 8.03 -16.63
N GLY A 102 -10.96 7.42 -16.27
CA GLY A 102 -10.54 6.13 -16.81
C GLY A 102 -9.02 5.95 -16.87
N VAL A 103 -8.60 4.76 -17.32
CA VAL A 103 -7.17 4.41 -17.46
C VAL A 103 -6.51 5.36 -18.46
N GLY A 104 -5.32 5.87 -18.11
CA GLY A 104 -4.59 6.83 -18.94
C GLY A 104 -5.14 8.26 -18.89
N SER A 105 -6.06 8.57 -17.98
CA SER A 105 -6.56 9.93 -17.76
C SER A 105 -5.90 10.63 -16.57
N GLN A 106 -5.76 11.95 -16.71
CA GLN A 106 -5.35 12.86 -15.64
C GLN A 106 -6.54 13.61 -15.01
N ARG A 107 -7.76 13.43 -15.52
CA ARG A 107 -8.95 14.05 -14.90
C ARG A 107 -9.41 13.16 -13.76
N SER A 108 -9.00 13.53 -12.56
CA SER A 108 -9.21 12.72 -11.36
C SER A 108 -9.47 13.59 -10.13
N VAL A 109 -10.09 12.97 -9.13
CA VAL A 109 -10.40 13.60 -7.84
C VAL A 109 -10.08 12.64 -6.72
N ILE A 110 -9.55 13.19 -5.63
CA ILE A 110 -9.40 12.53 -4.32
C ILE A 110 -10.44 13.12 -3.39
N GLY A 111 -11.21 12.27 -2.73
CA GLY A 111 -12.14 12.60 -1.66
C GLY A 111 -11.70 12.03 -0.31
N LEU A 112 -12.45 12.37 0.73
CA LEU A 112 -12.28 11.82 2.08
C LEU A 112 -13.62 11.34 2.60
N ALA A 113 -13.68 10.13 3.14
CA ALA A 113 -14.78 9.64 3.97
C ALA A 113 -14.28 9.31 5.36
N THR A 114 -15.11 9.52 6.39
CA THR A 114 -14.74 9.26 7.79
C THR A 114 -15.76 8.38 8.50
N ALA A 115 -15.29 7.51 9.39
CA ALA A 115 -16.09 6.74 10.33
C ALA A 115 -15.40 6.69 11.70
N GLU A 116 -16.12 6.41 12.78
CA GLU A 116 -15.55 6.24 14.13
C GLU A 116 -15.26 4.77 14.46
N SER A 117 -15.86 3.85 13.72
CA SER A 117 -15.68 2.40 13.83
C SER A 117 -15.61 1.77 12.44
N LEU A 118 -14.87 0.67 12.30
CA LEU A 118 -14.85 -0.15 11.07
C LEU A 118 -15.78 -1.35 11.19
N ASP A 119 -16.12 -1.75 12.41
CA ASP A 119 -17.12 -2.78 12.67
C ASP A 119 -18.55 -2.28 12.37
N PRO A 120 -19.26 -2.82 11.35
CA PRO A 120 -20.57 -2.33 10.93
C PRO A 120 -21.65 -2.45 12.00
N ASP A 121 -21.44 -3.29 13.02
CA ASP A 121 -22.38 -3.52 14.11
C ASP A 121 -22.21 -2.53 15.28
N LYS A 122 -21.18 -1.67 15.24
CA LYS A 122 -20.91 -0.67 16.29
C LYS A 122 -21.47 0.71 15.96
N PRO A 123 -21.81 1.52 16.99
CA PRO A 123 -22.07 2.93 16.80
C PRO A 123 -20.91 3.63 16.08
N GLY A 124 -21.23 4.58 15.20
CA GLY A 124 -20.23 5.36 14.48
C GLY A 124 -19.61 4.67 13.25
N ALA A 125 -20.09 3.49 12.86
CA ALA A 125 -19.63 2.77 11.67
C ALA A 125 -20.13 3.33 10.33
N ALA A 126 -21.10 4.24 10.36
CA ALA A 126 -21.63 4.88 9.16
C ALA A 126 -20.61 5.85 8.56
N TRP A 127 -20.15 5.55 7.34
CA TRP A 127 -19.26 6.41 6.57
C TRP A 127 -19.92 7.74 6.22
N LYS A 128 -19.19 8.83 6.49
CA LYS A 128 -19.58 10.20 6.13
C LYS A 128 -18.61 10.73 5.09
N ASP A 129 -19.12 11.01 3.89
CA ASP A 129 -18.37 11.74 2.87
C ASP A 129 -18.08 13.18 3.33
N GLN A 130 -16.82 13.57 3.23
CA GLN A 130 -16.32 14.91 3.56
C GLN A 130 -16.02 15.74 2.29
N GLY A 131 -16.22 15.20 1.09
CA GLY A 131 -16.05 15.92 -0.16
C GLY A 131 -14.62 15.93 -0.70
N LEU A 132 -14.38 16.81 -1.67
CA LEU A 132 -13.13 16.97 -2.41
C LEU A 132 -11.92 17.27 -1.49
N VAL A 133 -10.75 16.73 -1.83
CA VAL A 133 -9.45 16.99 -1.19
C VAL A 133 -8.43 17.49 -2.21
N VAL A 134 -8.28 16.77 -3.32
CA VAL A 134 -7.37 17.11 -4.44
C VAL A 134 -8.09 16.85 -5.75
N GLU A 135 -7.89 17.68 -6.77
CA GLU A 135 -8.23 17.33 -8.15
C GLU A 135 -7.03 17.54 -9.07
N SER A 136 -7.07 16.85 -10.21
CA SER A 136 -6.15 17.09 -11.32
C SER A 136 -6.92 17.26 -12.61
N THR A 137 -6.42 18.11 -13.50
CA THR A 137 -6.95 18.34 -14.84
C THR A 137 -5.82 18.25 -15.86
N PRO A 138 -6.06 17.58 -17.01
CA PRO A 138 -5.12 17.58 -18.12
C PRO A 138 -4.61 18.98 -18.47
N ASN A 139 -3.29 19.12 -18.66
CA ASN A 139 -2.61 20.37 -19.03
C ASN A 139 -2.66 21.49 -17.97
N LYS A 140 -3.13 21.23 -16.75
CA LYS A 140 -3.10 22.20 -15.63
C LYS A 140 -2.22 21.72 -14.49
N ASP A 141 -2.35 20.46 -14.14
CA ASP A 141 -1.65 19.86 -13.01
C ASP A 141 -0.49 18.99 -13.50
N PRO A 142 0.63 18.93 -12.75
CA PRO A 142 1.76 18.08 -13.13
C PRO A 142 1.56 16.61 -12.71
N TYR A 143 0.57 16.30 -11.88
CA TYR A 143 0.31 14.97 -11.31
C TYR A 143 -1.08 14.46 -11.68
N ASN A 144 -1.30 13.16 -11.48
CA ASN A 144 -2.65 12.59 -11.43
C ASN A 144 -3.15 12.53 -9.99
N ALA A 145 -4.35 13.03 -9.70
CA ALA A 145 -4.95 13.03 -8.37
C ALA A 145 -5.69 11.70 -8.10
N ILE A 146 -4.91 10.62 -7.98
CA ILE A 146 -5.35 9.29 -7.52
C ILE A 146 -4.31 8.72 -6.55
N ASP A 147 -4.59 7.51 -6.04
CA ASP A 147 -3.72 6.76 -5.13
C ASP A 147 -3.32 7.55 -3.87
N PRO A 148 -4.29 8.14 -3.13
CA PRO A 148 -3.99 8.84 -1.89
C PRO A 148 -3.48 7.86 -0.83
N ALA A 149 -2.54 8.29 0.01
CA ALA A 149 -2.29 7.69 1.31
C ALA A 149 -2.02 8.74 2.39
N MET A 150 -2.63 8.55 3.56
CA MET A 150 -2.42 9.42 4.72
C MET A 150 -1.21 8.94 5.52
N VAL A 151 -0.49 9.89 6.11
CA VAL A 151 0.65 9.64 6.96
C VAL A 151 0.75 10.72 8.03
N LEU A 152 1.21 10.35 9.22
CA LEU A 152 1.53 11.30 10.28
C LEU A 152 3.05 11.53 10.29
N ASP A 153 3.47 12.78 10.46
CA ASP A 153 4.86 13.07 10.80
C ASP A 153 5.15 12.72 12.26
N GLU A 154 6.42 12.80 12.65
CA GLU A 154 6.91 12.53 14.01
C GLU A 154 6.23 13.39 15.09
N SER A 155 5.71 14.57 14.72
CA SER A 155 4.95 15.42 15.63
C SER A 155 3.46 15.08 15.70
N GLY A 156 3.02 14.07 14.96
CA GLY A 156 1.63 13.64 14.85
C GLY A 156 0.80 14.48 13.87
N LYS A 157 1.43 15.37 13.10
CA LYS A 157 0.72 16.21 12.13
C LYS A 157 0.42 15.40 10.86
N PRO A 158 -0.80 15.52 10.29
CA PRO A 158 -1.21 14.74 9.14
C PRO A 158 -0.73 15.32 7.80
N TRP A 159 -0.38 14.42 6.88
CA TRP A 159 0.00 14.71 5.51
C TRP A 159 -0.67 13.71 4.54
N LEU A 160 -0.84 14.14 3.29
CA LEU A 160 -1.35 13.31 2.21
C LEU A 160 -0.26 13.10 1.18
N VAL A 161 0.09 11.85 0.89
CA VAL A 161 0.85 11.47 -0.31
C VAL A 161 -0.13 11.01 -1.39
N TRP A 162 0.13 11.33 -2.66
CA TRP A 162 -0.69 10.86 -3.79
C TRP A 162 0.12 10.88 -5.08
N GLY A 163 -0.43 10.27 -6.13
CA GLY A 163 0.11 10.38 -7.48
C GLY A 163 0.21 9.04 -8.18
N SER A 164 -0.08 9.08 -9.48
CA SER A 164 0.14 7.98 -10.42
C SER A 164 0.64 8.58 -11.74
N PHE A 165 1.74 8.04 -12.24
CA PHE A 165 2.44 8.42 -13.48
C PHE A 165 2.77 9.93 -13.54
N TRP A 166 2.67 10.56 -14.71
CA TRP A 166 2.98 11.98 -14.96
C TRP A 166 4.27 12.45 -14.24
N ALA A 167 4.23 13.55 -13.49
CA ALA A 167 5.40 14.05 -12.78
C ALA A 167 5.73 13.27 -11.50
N GLY A 168 4.97 12.24 -11.14
CA GLY A 168 5.26 11.32 -10.04
C GLY A 168 4.44 11.56 -8.78
N ILE A 169 5.07 11.28 -7.64
CA ILE A 169 4.46 11.20 -6.31
C ILE A 169 4.62 12.53 -5.57
N TYR A 170 3.51 13.06 -5.06
CA TYR A 170 3.44 14.34 -4.38
C TYR A 170 2.99 14.17 -2.93
N LEU A 171 3.43 15.09 -2.07
CA LEU A 171 3.08 15.17 -0.66
C LEU A 171 2.68 16.61 -0.32
N ALA A 172 1.65 16.78 0.50
CA ALA A 172 1.27 18.06 1.07
C ALA A 172 0.65 17.89 2.46
N GLU A 173 0.74 18.92 3.27
CA GLU A 173 0.18 18.93 4.62
C GLU A 173 -1.35 18.95 4.59
N ILE A 174 -1.96 18.20 5.50
CA ILE A 174 -3.41 18.21 5.76
C ILE A 174 -3.71 19.20 6.90
N ASP A 175 -4.79 19.96 6.77
CA ASP A 175 -5.42 20.63 7.90
C ASP A 175 -6.17 19.59 8.76
N PRO A 176 -5.72 19.31 10.00
CA PRO A 176 -6.31 18.28 10.85
C PRO A 176 -7.79 18.57 11.17
N ALA A 177 -8.24 19.83 11.15
CA ALA A 177 -9.63 20.18 11.45
C ALA A 177 -10.60 19.74 10.35
N THR A 178 -10.13 19.68 9.10
CA THR A 178 -10.98 19.45 7.93
C THR A 178 -10.65 18.16 7.18
N GLY A 179 -9.46 17.60 7.40
CA GLY A 179 -8.93 16.48 6.60
C GLY A 179 -8.60 16.87 5.15
N LYS A 180 -8.55 18.17 4.84
CA LYS A 180 -8.26 18.70 3.49
C LYS A 180 -6.81 19.16 3.39
N LEU A 181 -6.31 19.36 2.17
CA LEU A 181 -5.01 20.00 2.01
C LEU A 181 -5.03 21.39 2.66
N ARG A 182 -3.99 21.70 3.43
CA ARG A 182 -3.82 23.02 4.03
C ARG A 182 -3.76 24.07 2.92
N GLU A 183 -4.58 25.11 3.03
CA GLU A 183 -4.59 26.21 2.08
C GLU A 183 -3.22 26.90 2.00
N GLY A 184 -2.75 27.17 0.78
CA GLY A 184 -1.40 27.70 0.55
C GLY A 184 -0.26 26.72 0.87
N GLY A 185 -0.56 25.49 1.28
CA GLY A 185 0.42 24.47 1.61
C GLY A 185 1.31 24.10 0.42
N LYS A 186 2.61 23.98 0.68
CA LYS A 186 3.59 23.58 -0.34
C LYS A 186 3.39 22.11 -0.72
N LYS A 187 3.41 21.84 -2.02
CA LYS A 187 3.46 20.48 -2.56
C LYS A 187 4.91 20.07 -2.79
N HIS A 188 5.27 18.88 -2.31
CA HIS A 188 6.60 18.31 -2.41
C HIS A 188 6.56 17.12 -3.35
N ARG A 189 7.36 17.12 -4.42
CA ARG A 189 7.52 15.93 -5.26
C ARG A 189 8.53 14.99 -4.59
N LEU A 190 8.07 13.84 -4.12
CA LEU A 190 8.88 12.90 -3.34
C LEU A 190 9.61 11.88 -4.22
N ALA A 191 8.96 11.42 -5.28
CA ALA A 191 9.49 10.42 -6.21
C ALA A 191 8.95 10.67 -7.61
N ALA A 192 9.69 10.22 -8.61
CA ALA A 192 9.30 10.25 -10.01
C ALA A 192 10.09 9.18 -10.75
N ASN A 193 9.53 8.66 -11.83
CA ASN A 193 10.25 7.77 -12.72
C ASN A 193 10.11 8.27 -14.15
N PRO A 194 11.14 8.95 -14.70
CA PRO A 194 11.08 9.47 -16.07
C PRO A 194 11.11 8.38 -17.14
N ALA A 195 11.55 7.17 -16.80
CA ALA A 195 11.73 6.08 -17.77
C ALA A 195 10.51 5.17 -17.88
N VAL A 196 9.80 4.95 -16.77
CA VAL A 196 8.60 4.11 -16.70
C VAL A 196 7.60 4.68 -15.72
N ASN A 197 6.40 4.11 -15.70
CA ASN A 197 5.33 4.47 -14.79
C ASN A 197 5.69 4.29 -13.29
N ILE A 198 5.12 5.12 -12.41
CA ILE A 198 5.24 5.07 -10.94
C ILE A 198 3.90 5.42 -10.28
N GLU A 199 3.42 4.64 -9.32
CA GLU A 199 2.15 4.90 -8.61
C GLU A 199 2.04 4.11 -7.28
N GLY A 200 0.86 4.13 -6.64
CA GLY A 200 0.57 3.34 -5.44
C GLY A 200 1.48 3.67 -4.26
N ALA A 201 1.63 4.96 -3.97
CA ALA A 201 2.53 5.43 -2.94
C ALA A 201 1.98 5.20 -1.53
N ILE A 202 2.78 4.60 -0.65
CA ILE A 202 2.55 4.58 0.80
C ILE A 202 3.73 5.18 1.52
N LEU A 203 3.45 6.02 2.50
CA LEU A 203 4.45 6.59 3.39
C LEU A 203 4.21 6.16 4.84
N ARG A 204 5.24 5.63 5.50
CA ARG A 204 5.19 5.24 6.91
C ARG A 204 6.46 5.66 7.64
N PHE A 205 6.31 6.13 8.87
CA PHE A 205 7.45 6.40 9.75
C PHE A 205 7.81 5.13 10.55
N HIS A 206 9.09 4.78 10.57
CA HIS A 206 9.63 3.66 11.34
C HIS A 206 11.07 4.00 11.78
N GLU A 207 11.33 3.88 13.09
CA GLU A 207 12.67 4.03 13.70
C GLU A 207 13.54 5.17 13.14
N GLY A 208 13.00 6.40 13.10
CA GLY A 208 13.75 7.60 12.71
C GLY A 208 13.84 7.86 11.20
N PHE A 209 13.12 7.09 10.39
CA PHE A 209 13.00 7.30 8.95
C PHE A 209 11.55 7.24 8.46
N TYR A 210 11.26 8.04 7.44
CA TYR A 210 10.08 7.89 6.60
C TYR A 210 10.43 6.96 5.44
N TYR A 211 9.65 5.91 5.24
CA TYR A 211 9.78 4.96 4.15
C TYR A 211 8.69 5.23 3.12
N LEU A 212 9.11 5.50 1.89
CA LEU A 212 8.24 5.70 0.73
C LEU A 212 8.26 4.43 -0.12
N PHE A 213 7.15 3.70 -0.08
CA PHE A 213 6.88 2.55 -0.94
C PHE A 213 6.16 3.02 -2.20
N VAL A 214 6.58 2.52 -3.36
CA VAL A 214 5.97 2.84 -4.65
C VAL A 214 5.99 1.61 -5.55
N SER A 215 5.07 1.54 -6.51
CA SER A 215 5.08 0.53 -7.57
C SER A 215 5.61 1.15 -8.87
N HIS A 216 6.55 0.47 -9.53
CA HIS A 216 7.03 0.87 -10.86
C HIS A 216 6.37 0.02 -11.96
N ASN A 217 6.28 0.57 -13.17
CA ASN A 217 5.59 0.03 -14.35
C ASN A 217 4.05 0.04 -14.22
N ASP A 218 3.37 -0.87 -14.91
CA ASP A 218 1.93 -1.08 -14.86
C ASP A 218 1.56 -2.32 -14.04
N PHE A 219 0.27 -2.49 -13.72
CA PHE A 219 -0.22 -3.58 -12.89
C PHE A 219 0.13 -4.99 -13.37
N LYS A 220 0.60 -5.17 -14.63
CA LYS A 220 1.06 -6.46 -15.16
C LYS A 220 2.55 -6.67 -14.91
N ASN A 221 3.34 -5.61 -15.02
CA ASN A 221 4.81 -5.61 -14.91
C ASN A 221 5.33 -4.98 -13.60
N TYR A 222 4.43 -4.87 -12.62
CA TYR A 222 4.64 -4.22 -11.36
C TYR A 222 5.78 -4.83 -10.55
N ASN A 223 6.46 -3.95 -9.82
CA ASN A 223 7.39 -4.28 -8.76
C ASN A 223 7.36 -3.18 -7.71
N VAL A 224 7.37 -3.58 -6.44
CA VAL A 224 7.40 -2.66 -5.30
C VAL A 224 8.83 -2.27 -5.00
N LYS A 225 9.05 -0.97 -4.83
CA LYS A 225 10.32 -0.38 -4.41
C LYS A 225 10.12 0.49 -3.18
N VAL A 226 11.20 0.66 -2.42
CA VAL A 226 11.24 1.50 -1.23
C VAL A 226 12.46 2.40 -1.23
N GLY A 227 12.28 3.65 -0.83
CA GLY A 227 13.35 4.53 -0.39
C GLY A 227 13.01 5.15 0.96
N ARG A 228 13.98 5.81 1.59
CA ARG A 228 13.76 6.44 2.89
C ARG A 228 14.38 7.83 2.99
N SER A 229 13.85 8.62 3.92
CA SER A 229 14.32 9.96 4.26
C SER A 229 14.20 10.18 5.77
N LYS A 230 15.04 11.03 6.35
CA LYS A 230 14.85 11.51 7.74
C LYS A 230 13.80 12.62 7.84
N LEU A 231 13.48 13.26 6.72
CA LEU A 231 12.47 14.32 6.64
C LEU A 231 11.29 13.81 5.82
N ILE A 232 10.07 14.04 6.29
CA ILE A 232 8.85 13.63 5.57
C ILE A 232 8.79 14.19 4.16
N THR A 233 9.35 15.38 3.94
CA THR A 233 9.40 16.08 2.64
C THR A 233 10.56 15.65 1.74
N GLY A 234 11.35 14.65 2.16
CA GLY A 234 12.49 14.13 1.42
C GLY A 234 13.79 14.92 1.65
N PRO A 235 14.82 14.67 0.82
CA PRO A 235 14.81 13.79 -0.34
C PRO A 235 14.77 12.30 0.05
N TYR A 236 14.01 11.50 -0.71
CA TYR A 236 13.97 10.05 -0.54
C TYR A 236 15.05 9.38 -1.39
N MET A 237 15.85 8.54 -0.75
CA MET A 237 16.96 7.81 -1.38
C MET A 237 16.75 6.31 -1.26
N ASP A 238 17.24 5.55 -2.23
CA ASP A 238 17.35 4.09 -2.11
C ASP A 238 18.54 3.67 -1.21
N ARG A 239 18.72 2.36 -1.00
CA ARG A 239 19.77 1.80 -0.14
C ARG A 239 21.18 2.10 -0.63
N LEU A 240 21.34 2.46 -1.90
CA LEU A 240 22.62 2.85 -2.52
C LEU A 240 22.81 4.37 -2.56
N GLY A 241 21.89 5.14 -1.97
CA GLY A 241 21.96 6.60 -1.91
C GLY A 241 21.50 7.30 -3.19
N LYS A 242 20.78 6.61 -4.08
CA LYS A 242 20.27 7.21 -5.33
C LYS A 242 18.86 7.79 -5.13
N PRO A 243 18.56 8.95 -5.74
CA PRO A 243 17.30 9.65 -5.51
C PRO A 243 16.11 8.97 -6.18
N MET A 244 15.01 8.85 -5.43
CA MET A 244 13.74 8.33 -5.96
C MET A 244 13.07 9.27 -6.97
N THR A 245 13.51 10.52 -7.07
CA THR A 245 13.04 11.47 -8.11
C THR A 245 13.61 11.16 -9.51
N GLU A 246 14.54 10.22 -9.61
CA GLU A 246 15.18 9.80 -10.86
C GLU A 246 14.85 8.34 -11.22
N GLY A 247 13.77 7.77 -10.65
CA GLY A 247 13.33 6.41 -10.92
C GLY A 247 14.08 5.32 -10.16
N ASN A 248 14.84 5.69 -9.13
CA ASN A 248 15.53 4.74 -8.24
C ASN A 248 14.62 4.26 -7.09
N GLY A 249 15.06 3.19 -6.43
CA GLY A 249 14.33 2.59 -5.31
C GLY A 249 14.85 1.18 -5.02
N THR A 250 14.98 0.86 -3.74
CA THR A 250 15.40 -0.48 -3.28
C THR A 250 14.30 -1.47 -3.59
N PRO A 251 14.55 -2.54 -4.37
CA PRO A 251 13.54 -3.55 -4.66
C PRO A 251 13.05 -4.24 -3.38
N LEU A 252 11.72 -4.35 -3.23
CA LEU A 252 11.08 -5.07 -2.11
C LEU A 252 10.39 -6.35 -2.60
N ILE A 253 9.55 -6.25 -3.63
CA ILE A 253 8.90 -7.41 -4.27
C ILE A 253 8.87 -7.19 -5.79
N ALA A 254 9.09 -8.26 -6.55
CA ALA A 254 8.95 -8.30 -8.00
C ALA A 254 8.39 -9.68 -8.41
N ALA A 255 8.02 -9.82 -9.68
CA ALA A 255 7.50 -11.09 -10.21
C ALA A 255 8.44 -12.27 -9.91
N TYR A 256 7.88 -13.42 -9.54
CA TYR A 256 8.63 -14.65 -9.25
C TYR A 256 7.78 -15.88 -9.59
N GLY A 257 8.40 -16.91 -10.15
CA GLY A 257 7.68 -18.07 -10.68
C GLY A 257 6.56 -17.65 -11.63
N GLU A 258 5.34 -18.08 -11.31
CA GLU A 258 4.09 -17.74 -12.03
C GLU A 258 3.42 -16.45 -11.51
N ILE A 259 3.93 -15.88 -10.42
CA ILE A 259 3.39 -14.66 -9.81
C ILE A 259 3.89 -13.45 -10.60
N VAL A 260 2.95 -12.73 -11.23
CA VAL A 260 3.22 -11.54 -12.03
C VAL A 260 2.52 -10.31 -11.45
N GLY A 261 3.05 -9.13 -11.75
CA GLY A 261 2.50 -7.85 -11.31
C GLY A 261 2.34 -7.65 -9.78
N PRO A 262 3.24 -8.11 -8.89
CA PRO A 262 3.11 -7.78 -7.47
C PRO A 262 3.30 -6.27 -7.24
N GLY A 263 2.27 -5.60 -6.76
CA GLY A 263 2.37 -4.19 -6.41
C GLY A 263 1.11 -3.58 -5.81
N HIS A 264 1.11 -2.25 -5.79
CA HIS A 264 0.22 -1.38 -5.03
C HIS A 264 0.01 -1.89 -3.60
N CYS A 265 0.98 -1.58 -2.72
CA CYS A 265 1.02 -2.18 -1.40
C CYS A 265 0.46 -1.30 -0.28
N GLY A 266 -0.21 -1.95 0.68
CA GLY A 266 -0.54 -1.45 2.01
C GLY A 266 0.55 -1.82 3.04
N VAL A 267 0.76 -0.99 4.06
CA VAL A 267 1.72 -1.28 5.14
C VAL A 267 1.10 -1.03 6.51
N LEU A 268 1.15 -2.04 7.39
CA LEU A 268 0.73 -1.98 8.80
C LEU A 268 1.94 -2.16 9.70
N LEU A 269 2.25 -1.16 10.53
CA LEU A 269 3.41 -1.20 11.43
C LEU A 269 2.97 -1.26 12.89
N GLY A 270 3.58 -2.12 13.70
CA GLY A 270 3.42 -2.17 15.15
C GLY A 270 2.04 -2.64 15.65
N GLU A 271 1.13 -3.01 14.76
CA GLU A 271 -0.23 -3.41 15.14
C GLU A 271 -0.44 -4.92 15.16
N CYS A 272 0.53 -5.73 14.76
CA CYS A 272 0.47 -7.19 14.85
C CYS A 272 1.39 -7.70 15.97
N PRO A 273 1.02 -8.76 16.71
CA PRO A 273 1.86 -9.31 17.78
C PRO A 273 3.18 -9.94 17.33
N TRP A 274 3.40 -10.10 16.02
CA TRP A 274 4.45 -10.96 15.48
C TRP A 274 5.34 -10.24 14.46
N TYR A 275 4.78 -9.57 13.46
CA TYR A 275 5.53 -8.93 12.36
C TYR A 275 4.76 -7.70 11.89
N ASP A 276 5.48 -6.67 11.43
CA ASP A 276 4.90 -5.66 10.55
C ASP A 276 4.38 -6.33 9.27
N LEU A 277 3.38 -5.74 8.63
CA LEU A 277 2.73 -6.33 7.46
C LEU A 277 2.87 -5.50 6.21
N LEU A 278 3.06 -6.21 5.11
CA LEU A 278 2.84 -5.74 3.75
C LEU A 278 1.62 -6.48 3.18
N VAL A 279 0.62 -5.74 2.73
CA VAL A 279 -0.42 -6.27 1.84
C VAL A 279 -0.17 -5.78 0.44
N HIS A 280 -0.37 -6.61 -0.57
CA HIS A 280 -0.29 -6.19 -1.97
C HIS A 280 -1.16 -7.09 -2.82
N HIS A 281 -1.42 -6.71 -4.06
CA HIS A 281 -2.05 -7.62 -5.00
C HIS A 281 -1.00 -8.28 -5.90
N VAL A 282 -1.39 -9.38 -6.54
CA VAL A 282 -0.68 -10.00 -7.66
C VAL A 282 -1.69 -10.27 -8.77
N LEU A 283 -1.24 -10.28 -10.02
CA LEU A 283 -2.08 -10.70 -11.13
C LEU A 283 -2.04 -12.23 -11.25
N MET A 284 -3.20 -12.86 -11.16
CA MET A 284 -3.38 -14.29 -11.35
C MET A 284 -4.20 -14.54 -12.63
N GLU A 285 -3.59 -15.15 -13.63
CA GLU A 285 -4.29 -15.51 -14.87
C GLU A 285 -5.11 -16.79 -14.67
N GLY A 286 -6.38 -16.78 -15.10
CA GLY A 286 -7.25 -17.95 -15.08
C GLY A 286 -7.74 -18.41 -13.70
N ALA A 287 -7.44 -17.67 -12.63
CA ALA A 287 -7.73 -18.09 -11.25
C ALA A 287 -9.22 -18.09 -10.86
N ARG A 288 -10.06 -17.28 -11.52
CA ARG A 288 -11.51 -17.25 -11.28
C ARG A 288 -12.29 -17.21 -12.58
N ASP A 289 -13.06 -18.24 -12.86
CA ASP A 289 -13.92 -18.36 -14.05
C ASP A 289 -13.17 -18.10 -15.37
N GLY A 290 -11.86 -18.41 -15.43
CA GLY A 290 -11.01 -18.16 -16.59
C GLY A 290 -10.61 -16.68 -16.82
N ARG A 291 -10.95 -15.77 -15.89
CA ARG A 291 -10.56 -14.36 -15.94
C ARG A 291 -9.27 -14.11 -15.17
N ALA A 292 -8.50 -13.11 -15.59
CA ALA A 292 -7.39 -12.59 -14.81
C ALA A 292 -7.92 -11.77 -13.63
N THR A 293 -7.40 -12.03 -12.43
CA THR A 293 -7.81 -11.35 -11.20
C THR A 293 -6.62 -10.71 -10.50
N ARG A 294 -6.88 -9.67 -9.70
CA ARG A 294 -5.90 -9.11 -8.77
C ARG A 294 -6.16 -9.72 -7.41
N ASP A 295 -5.28 -10.61 -6.97
CA ASP A 295 -5.48 -11.40 -5.77
C ASP A 295 -4.60 -10.91 -4.62
N LEU A 296 -5.18 -10.78 -3.43
CA LEU A 296 -4.50 -10.34 -2.22
C LEU A 296 -3.38 -11.31 -1.82
N GLN A 297 -2.24 -10.74 -1.45
CA GLN A 297 -1.21 -11.41 -0.67
C GLN A 297 -0.88 -10.57 0.56
N VAL A 298 -0.70 -11.25 1.68
CA VAL A 298 -0.22 -10.67 2.94
C VAL A 298 1.15 -11.28 3.25
N ARG A 299 2.12 -10.45 3.58
CA ARG A 299 3.50 -10.85 3.88
C ARG A 299 3.98 -10.17 5.15
N PRO A 300 4.80 -10.83 5.98
CA PRO A 300 5.50 -10.14 7.02
C PRO A 300 6.59 -9.22 6.42
N ILE A 301 6.84 -8.10 7.08
CA ILE A 301 8.00 -7.25 6.86
C ILE A 301 9.02 -7.59 7.94
N PHE A 302 10.24 -7.85 7.50
CA PHE A 302 11.40 -8.02 8.35
C PHE A 302 12.33 -6.82 8.19
N TRP A 303 12.90 -6.33 9.28
CA TRP A 303 13.82 -5.19 9.26
C TRP A 303 15.26 -5.66 9.37
N ALA A 304 16.08 -5.34 8.37
CA ALA A 304 17.51 -5.61 8.41
C ALA A 304 18.20 -4.70 9.45
N PRO A 305 19.39 -5.06 9.99
CA PRO A 305 20.08 -4.25 10.99
C PRO A 305 20.43 -2.81 10.55
N ASP A 306 20.46 -2.53 9.25
CA ASP A 306 20.65 -1.18 8.70
C ASP A 306 19.33 -0.42 8.45
N GLY A 307 18.22 -0.99 8.92
CA GLY A 307 16.86 -0.45 8.89
C GLY A 307 16.16 -0.58 7.55
N TRP A 308 16.60 -1.45 6.63
CA TRP A 308 15.87 -1.66 5.36
C TRP A 308 14.86 -2.80 5.47
N PRO A 309 13.62 -2.62 4.96
CA PRO A 309 12.61 -3.65 5.01
C PRO A 309 12.90 -4.76 3.99
N LEU A 310 12.50 -5.96 4.35
CA LEU A 310 12.56 -7.17 3.55
C LEU A 310 11.17 -7.80 3.57
N ALA A 311 10.62 -8.14 2.42
CA ALA A 311 9.36 -8.85 2.35
C ALA A 311 9.59 -10.35 2.60
N GLY A 312 8.83 -10.92 3.54
CA GLY A 312 8.81 -12.35 3.76
C GLY A 312 7.92 -13.11 2.77
N GLU A 313 7.78 -14.40 3.02
CA GLU A 313 6.88 -15.27 2.26
C GLU A 313 5.40 -14.94 2.54
N VAL A 314 4.53 -15.33 1.60
CA VAL A 314 3.08 -15.13 1.74
C VAL A 314 2.56 -15.89 2.96
N ILE A 315 1.78 -15.20 3.79
CA ILE A 315 1.08 -15.79 4.92
C ILE A 315 -0.06 -16.66 4.38
N GLN A 316 0.10 -17.98 4.47
CA GLN A 316 -0.94 -18.95 4.10
C GLN A 316 -1.67 -19.54 5.31
N GLN A 317 -1.10 -19.35 6.50
CA GLN A 317 -1.68 -19.69 7.79
C GLN A 317 -1.25 -18.61 8.77
N THR A 318 -2.14 -18.21 9.69
CA THR A 318 -1.77 -17.24 10.72
C THR A 318 -0.56 -17.77 11.47
N PRO A 319 0.55 -17.01 11.53
CA PRO A 319 1.70 -17.46 12.30
C PRO A 319 1.25 -17.66 13.75
N PRO A 320 1.58 -18.78 14.41
CA PRO A 320 1.56 -18.77 15.87
C PRO A 320 2.44 -17.60 16.34
N ALA A 321 2.12 -17.03 17.51
CA ALA A 321 2.92 -15.99 18.17
C ALA A 321 4.42 -16.26 17.97
N PRO A 322 5.24 -15.21 17.74
CA PRO A 322 6.47 -15.36 16.97
C PRO A 322 7.33 -16.50 17.54
N PRO A 323 7.81 -17.45 16.71
CA PRO A 323 8.86 -18.34 17.16
C PRO A 323 10.04 -17.46 17.63
N LYS A 324 10.84 -18.00 18.56
CA LYS A 324 12.07 -17.35 19.08
C LYS A 324 12.79 -16.52 18.01
N PRO A 325 13.45 -15.40 18.40
CA PRO A 325 14.29 -14.57 17.53
C PRO A 325 14.94 -15.37 16.40
N LEU A 326 14.55 -15.07 15.15
CA LEU A 326 15.17 -15.71 13.99
C LEU A 326 16.54 -15.07 13.78
N GLU A 327 17.59 -15.72 14.30
CA GLU A 327 18.99 -15.36 14.02
C GLU A 327 19.59 -16.35 13.02
N GLY A 328 20.15 -15.85 11.93
CA GLY A 328 20.85 -16.69 10.96
C GLY A 328 21.19 -16.02 9.65
N TRP A 329 21.89 -16.75 8.79
CA TRP A 329 22.14 -16.34 7.41
C TRP A 329 20.96 -16.74 6.53
N TRP A 330 20.36 -15.77 5.86
CA TRP A 330 19.25 -15.96 4.93
C TRP A 330 19.67 -15.55 3.53
N SER A 331 19.08 -16.22 2.55
CA SER A 331 19.17 -15.83 1.14
C SER A 331 17.96 -14.98 0.82
N HIS A 332 18.17 -13.68 0.60
CA HIS A 332 17.15 -12.79 0.10
C HIS A 332 17.31 -12.63 -1.41
N ARG A 333 16.25 -12.87 -2.16
CA ARG A 333 16.23 -12.74 -3.63
C ARG A 333 14.95 -12.03 -4.06
N VAL A 334 15.08 -11.04 -4.93
CA VAL A 334 13.94 -10.35 -5.55
C VAL A 334 14.00 -10.60 -7.05
N GLY A 335 12.91 -11.09 -7.66
CA GLY A 335 12.76 -11.20 -9.12
C GLY A 335 13.72 -12.16 -9.84
N PHE A 336 14.15 -13.25 -9.19
CA PHE A 336 15.22 -14.14 -9.67
C PHE A 336 16.59 -13.47 -9.96
N GLY A 337 16.77 -12.21 -9.56
CA GLY A 337 18.05 -11.50 -9.69
C GLY A 337 19.08 -11.94 -8.65
N ASP A 338 19.93 -11.00 -8.24
CA ASP A 338 21.02 -11.25 -7.31
C ASP A 338 20.54 -11.87 -5.98
N VAL A 339 21.31 -12.86 -5.49
CA VAL A 339 21.09 -13.48 -4.19
C VAL A 339 21.92 -12.73 -3.16
N HIS A 340 21.24 -12.03 -2.27
CA HIS A 340 21.91 -11.37 -1.15
C HIS A 340 21.89 -12.29 0.06
N ARG A 341 23.08 -12.67 0.52
CA ARG A 341 23.22 -13.36 1.79
C ARG A 341 23.17 -12.32 2.90
N ILE A 342 22.12 -12.35 3.69
CA ILE A 342 21.88 -11.40 4.77
C ILE A 342 21.99 -12.12 6.12
N LEU A 343 22.66 -11.51 7.08
CA LEU A 343 22.56 -11.93 8.47
C LEU A 343 21.31 -11.27 9.05
N PHE A 344 20.28 -12.06 9.30
CA PHE A 344 19.06 -11.60 9.94
C PHE A 344 19.17 -11.84 11.45
N ARG A 345 18.77 -10.84 12.23
CA ARG A 345 18.67 -10.89 13.69
C ARG A 345 17.34 -10.24 14.04
N GLY A 346 16.24 -10.97 13.87
CA GLY A 346 14.93 -10.51 14.32
C GLY A 346 14.84 -10.69 15.83
N ASN A 347 14.60 -9.61 16.57
CA ASN A 347 14.27 -9.68 18.00
C ASN A 347 12.79 -9.97 18.21
#